data_AF-W7ST73-F1
#
_entry.id   AF-W7ST73-F1
#
_cell.length_a   1.000
_cell.length_b   1.000
_cell.length_c   1.000
_cell.angle_alpha   90.00
_cell.angle_beta   90.00
_cell.angle_gamma   90.00
#
_symmetry.space_group_name_H-M   'P 1'
#
loop_
_entity.id
_entity.type
_entity.pdbx_description
1 polymer ?
#
loop_
_entity_poly.entity_id
_entity_poly.type
_entity_poly.pdbx_seq_one_letter_code
_entity_poly.pdbx_strand_id
1 'polypeptide(L)'
;MTHLGVRVGPMTPSVVVRARLSIRYGVPMESLTVGILRARLADRLGNRCELEIFAMVTPPEFEHIADDERLHGRENHFALAVPHADPVLLGGLRAAVATRMLPDGGGYNEHEDNTVLYFRDAHHTVPSYRRLELISAGRFPRVLTAHLRESAAGTRLLGLMTGAWATQAIAAAATLRLPDHLVTVSHLPGLAAATGTDADSLGRLLRYLATLGLVREVGDHYLLTDMGSLLRADVEGSLRPLALMYGGPFYRSFGALTDAVRTGEESYAKIFGAHHFQHMAADPELAELFHESMAASNAVFADLVRVVDLSDVREVVDIAGGNGELLSRVLAANPAAHGVLVERPHALASASVTLAD
;
A
#
# COMPACT_ATOMS: atom_id res chain seq x y z
N MET A 1 15.11 -2.57 44.90
CA MET A 1 16.56 -2.39 44.65
C MET A 1 16.78 -0.99 44.07
N THR A 2 17.43 -0.11 44.83
CA THR A 2 17.57 1.34 44.54
C THR A 2 19.01 1.72 44.16
N HIS A 3 19.78 0.81 43.58
CA HIS A 3 21.22 1.04 43.36
C HIS A 3 21.55 1.90 42.13
N LEU A 4 20.57 2.23 41.29
CA LEU A 4 20.73 3.04 40.06
C LEU A 4 19.84 4.29 40.01
N GLY A 5 19.19 4.67 41.13
CA GLY A 5 18.29 5.83 41.16
C GLY A 5 16.95 5.65 40.44
N VAL A 6 16.70 4.48 39.84
CA VAL A 6 15.45 4.17 39.13
C VAL A 6 14.47 3.47 40.07
N ARG A 7 13.27 4.03 40.22
CA ARG A 7 12.18 3.39 40.99
C ARG A 7 11.33 2.55 40.04
N VAL A 8 11.45 1.23 40.17
CA VAL A 8 10.63 0.26 39.44
C VAL A 8 9.34 0.00 40.21
N GLY A 9 8.19 0.07 39.52
CA GLY A 9 6.88 -0.27 40.06
C GLY A 9 6.66 -1.77 40.26
N PRO A 10 5.48 -2.17 40.76
CA PRO A 10 5.11 -3.58 40.83
C PRO A 10 5.00 -4.17 39.42
N MET A 11 5.10 -5.50 39.33
CA MET A 11 4.92 -6.23 38.08
C MET A 11 3.42 -6.37 37.76
N THR A 12 3.00 -5.90 36.60
CA THR A 12 1.64 -6.13 36.08
C THR A 12 1.65 -7.29 35.08
N PRO A 13 0.70 -8.23 35.10
CA PRO A 13 0.69 -9.31 34.10
C PRO A 13 0.58 -8.77 32.66
N SER A 14 1.38 -9.32 31.74
CA SER A 14 1.32 -8.99 30.32
C SER A 14 0.52 -10.05 29.57
N VAL A 15 -0.70 -9.74 29.14
CA VAL A 15 -1.48 -10.67 28.30
C VAL A 15 -0.92 -10.72 26.88
N VAL A 16 -0.50 -9.57 26.34
CA VAL A 16 -0.12 -9.41 24.93
C VAL A 16 1.24 -10.05 24.62
N VAL A 17 2.26 -9.79 25.45
CA VAL A 17 3.60 -10.40 25.26
C VAL A 17 3.53 -11.89 25.55
N ARG A 18 2.78 -12.31 26.58
CA ARG A 18 2.58 -13.73 26.89
C ARG A 18 1.95 -14.49 25.71
N ALA A 19 0.92 -13.93 25.07
CA ALA A 19 0.30 -14.52 23.88
C ALA A 19 1.30 -14.70 22.74
N ARG A 20 2.13 -13.67 22.53
CA ARG A 20 3.14 -13.65 21.47
C ARG A 20 4.22 -14.68 21.67
N LEU A 21 4.76 -14.82 22.89
CA LEU A 21 5.74 -15.84 23.22
C LEU A 21 5.13 -17.24 23.07
N SER A 22 3.90 -17.45 23.55
CA SER A 22 3.18 -18.72 23.38
C SER A 22 3.10 -19.16 21.91
N ILE A 23 2.69 -18.25 21.01
CA ILE A 23 2.61 -18.53 19.56
C ILE A 23 3.99 -18.77 18.95
N ARG A 24 4.98 -17.93 19.29
CA ARG A 24 6.32 -17.97 18.68
C ARG A 24 7.08 -19.24 19.00
N TYR A 25 6.98 -19.72 20.24
CA TYR A 25 7.73 -20.87 20.74
C TYR A 25 6.88 -22.15 20.83
N GLY A 26 5.59 -22.09 20.51
CA GLY A 26 4.69 -23.26 20.57
C GLY A 26 4.44 -23.76 21.99
N VAL A 27 4.43 -22.87 22.97
CA VAL A 27 4.30 -23.19 24.40
C VAL A 27 2.92 -22.72 24.92
N PRO A 28 2.20 -23.51 25.75
CA PRO A 28 0.90 -23.09 26.28
C PRO A 28 0.98 -21.79 27.08
N MET A 29 0.02 -20.88 26.89
CA MET A 29 0.06 -19.55 27.50
C MET A 29 0.08 -19.61 29.03
N GLU A 30 -0.64 -20.57 29.62
CA GLU A 30 -0.75 -20.82 31.06
C GLU A 30 0.57 -21.24 31.71
N SER A 31 1.52 -21.76 30.93
CA SER A 31 2.85 -22.14 31.41
C SER A 31 3.83 -20.97 31.46
N LEU A 32 3.47 -19.83 30.85
CA LEU A 32 4.31 -18.64 30.79
C LEU A 32 3.87 -17.61 31.84
N THR A 33 4.79 -17.24 32.73
CA THR A 33 4.58 -16.12 33.66
C THR A 33 5.33 -14.89 33.14
N VAL A 34 4.61 -14.00 32.46
CA VAL A 34 5.16 -12.78 31.88
C VAL A 34 4.48 -11.56 32.48
N GLY A 35 5.28 -10.59 32.91
CA GLY A 35 4.83 -9.33 33.44
C GLY A 35 5.58 -8.14 32.87
N ILE A 36 5.02 -6.97 33.15
CA ILE A 36 5.52 -5.66 32.75
C ILE A 36 5.95 -4.95 34.03
N LEU A 37 7.21 -4.52 34.06
CA LEU A 37 7.76 -3.67 35.10
C LEU A 37 7.97 -2.28 34.49
N ARG A 38 7.45 -1.24 35.14
CA ARG A 38 7.59 0.14 34.68
C ARG A 38 8.50 0.95 35.59
N ALA A 39 9.38 1.72 34.96
CA ALA A 39 10.32 2.59 35.63
C ALA A 39 10.16 4.01 35.09
N ARG A 40 9.76 4.94 35.95
CA ARG A 40 9.64 6.35 35.57
C ARG A 40 11.02 7.00 35.49
N LEU A 41 11.25 7.70 34.40
CA LEU A 41 12.50 8.35 34.06
C LEU A 41 12.23 9.80 33.59
N ALA A 42 13.31 10.57 33.45
CA ALA A 42 13.30 11.84 32.75
C ALA A 42 14.29 11.77 31.59
N ASP A 43 13.92 12.29 30.42
CA ASP A 43 14.84 12.42 29.30
C ASP A 43 15.86 13.55 29.54
N ARG A 44 16.76 13.78 28.58
CA ARG A 44 17.81 14.82 28.69
C ARG A 44 17.23 16.25 28.76
N LEU A 45 15.97 16.44 28.38
CA LEU A 45 15.27 17.72 28.39
C LEU A 45 14.36 17.86 29.62
N GLY A 46 14.32 16.86 30.50
CA GLY A 46 13.46 16.82 31.67
C GLY A 46 12.02 16.39 31.39
N ASN A 47 11.70 15.95 30.17
CA ASN A 47 10.39 15.39 29.87
C ASN A 47 10.25 14.04 30.55
N ARG A 48 9.04 13.74 31.03
CA ARG A 48 8.74 12.46 31.65
C ARG A 48 8.75 11.37 30.60
N CYS A 49 9.57 10.36 30.82
CA CYS A 49 9.57 9.13 30.03
C CYS A 49 9.41 7.92 30.96
N GLU A 50 9.10 6.78 30.37
CA GLU A 50 8.95 5.53 31.11
C GLU A 50 9.73 4.44 30.39
N LEU A 51 10.46 3.65 31.16
CA LEU A 51 11.07 2.42 30.70
C LEU A 51 10.12 1.28 31.04
N GLU A 52 9.68 0.59 30.00
CA GLU A 52 8.91 -0.64 30.12
C GLU A 52 9.85 -1.85 29.99
N ILE A 53 9.80 -2.76 30.97
CA ILE A 53 10.64 -3.95 31.03
C ILE A 53 9.72 -5.16 31.04
N PHE A 54 9.82 -5.98 30.00
CA PHE A 54 9.15 -7.28 29.98
C PHE A 54 9.97 -8.29 30.77
N ALA A 55 9.38 -8.79 31.86
CA ALA A 55 9.97 -9.79 32.72
C ALA A 55 9.24 -11.12 32.53
N MET A 56 9.98 -12.16 32.17
CA MET A 56 9.49 -13.53 32.17
C MET A 56 10.07 -14.26 33.36
N VAL A 57 9.22 -14.66 34.30
CA VAL A 57 9.61 -15.57 35.38
C VAL A 57 9.76 -16.94 34.74
N THR A 58 11.01 -17.38 34.60
CA THR A 58 11.40 -18.52 33.78
C THR A 58 11.71 -19.73 34.65
N PRO A 59 10.87 -20.78 34.60
CA PRO A 59 11.31 -22.12 34.93
C PRO A 59 12.52 -22.53 34.07
N PRO A 60 13.43 -23.39 34.56
CA PRO A 60 14.63 -23.82 33.83
C PRO A 60 14.33 -24.36 32.42
N GLU A 61 13.22 -25.05 32.23
CA GLU A 61 12.78 -25.59 30.94
C GLU A 61 12.49 -24.52 29.87
N PHE A 62 12.24 -23.27 30.27
CA PHE A 62 11.96 -22.14 29.38
C PHE A 62 13.10 -21.11 29.30
N GLU A 63 14.27 -21.41 29.87
CA GLU A 63 15.43 -20.50 29.84
C GLU A 63 15.84 -20.14 28.40
N HIS A 64 15.79 -21.12 27.49
CA HIS A 64 16.06 -20.92 26.06
C HIS A 64 15.18 -19.84 25.40
N ILE A 65 13.94 -19.66 25.86
CA ILE A 65 13.02 -18.62 25.37
C ILE A 65 13.55 -17.24 25.77
N ALA A 66 13.94 -17.06 27.04
CA ALA A 66 14.46 -15.79 27.53
C ALA A 66 15.77 -15.41 26.82
N ASP A 67 16.64 -16.40 26.57
CA ASP A 67 17.91 -16.17 25.90
C ASP A 67 17.72 -15.83 24.42
N ASP A 68 16.83 -16.53 23.73
CA ASP A 68 16.50 -16.24 22.33
C ASP A 68 15.84 -14.87 22.16
N GLU A 69 14.97 -14.47 23.08
CA GLU A 69 14.38 -13.12 23.12
C GLU A 69 15.43 -12.03 23.35
N ARG A 70 16.37 -12.22 24.29
CA ARG A 70 17.45 -11.26 24.57
C ARG A 70 18.42 -11.15 23.40
N LEU A 71 18.81 -12.29 22.81
CA LEU A 71 19.75 -12.35 21.68
C LEU A 71 19.22 -11.56 20.48
N HIS A 72 17.92 -11.67 20.20
CA HIS A 72 17.29 -11.04 19.05
C HIS A 72 16.60 -9.71 19.35
N GLY A 73 16.45 -9.36 20.63
CA GLY A 73 15.78 -8.14 21.09
C GLY A 73 14.36 -7.99 20.56
N ARG A 74 13.57 -9.07 20.43
CA ARG A 74 12.30 -9.03 19.67
C ARG A 74 11.19 -8.25 20.37
N GLU A 75 11.28 -8.07 21.68
CA GLU A 75 10.37 -7.23 22.45
C GLU A 75 10.89 -5.81 22.68
N ASN A 76 12.09 -5.46 22.16
CA ASN A 76 12.57 -4.08 22.18
C ASN A 76 11.73 -3.22 21.24
N HIS A 77 11.25 -2.09 21.75
CA HIS A 77 10.43 -1.16 20.99
C HIS A 77 10.52 0.24 21.61
N PHE A 78 10.08 1.25 20.84
CA PHE A 78 9.68 2.53 21.39
C PHE A 78 8.17 2.60 21.48
N ALA A 79 7.65 3.25 22.52
CA ALA A 79 6.22 3.44 22.69
C ALA A 79 5.86 4.92 22.59
N LEU A 80 4.76 5.21 21.91
CA LEU A 80 4.06 6.49 21.98
C LEU A 80 2.75 6.27 22.73
N ALA A 81 2.66 6.87 23.91
CA ALA A 81 1.43 6.89 24.68
C ALA A 81 0.43 7.86 24.05
N VAL A 82 -0.82 7.41 23.92
CA VAL A 82 -1.97 8.19 23.48
C VAL A 82 -2.94 8.26 24.67
N PRO A 83 -2.78 9.22 25.61
CA PRO A 83 -3.49 9.18 26.89
C PRO A 83 -4.99 9.44 26.76
N HIS A 84 -5.38 10.21 25.73
CA HIS A 84 -6.75 10.63 25.48
C HIS A 84 -7.13 10.27 24.04
N ALA A 85 -7.33 8.99 23.78
CA ALA A 85 -7.76 8.53 22.48
C ALA A 85 -9.27 8.35 22.39
N ASP A 86 -9.80 8.62 21.21
CA ASP A 86 -11.08 8.10 20.75
C ASP A 86 -10.82 7.17 19.53
N PRO A 87 -11.84 6.45 19.03
CA PRO A 87 -11.66 5.54 17.89
C PRO A 87 -11.17 6.23 16.62
N VAL A 88 -11.50 7.50 16.40
CA VAL A 88 -11.08 8.28 15.23
C VAL A 88 -9.61 8.64 15.36
N LEU A 89 -9.18 9.15 16.51
CA LEU A 89 -7.78 9.51 16.75
C LEU A 89 -6.87 8.27 16.69
N LEU A 90 -7.20 7.21 17.42
CA LEU A 90 -6.38 6.00 17.42
C LEU A 90 -6.35 5.33 16.05
N GLY A 91 -7.49 5.31 15.35
CA GLY A 91 -7.59 4.83 13.99
C GLY A 91 -6.74 5.64 13.00
N GLY A 92 -6.78 6.98 13.12
CA GLY A 92 -5.99 7.90 12.30
C GLY A 92 -4.49 7.76 12.54
N LEU A 93 -4.04 7.70 13.80
CA LEU A 93 -2.63 7.45 14.14
C LEU A 93 -2.16 6.10 13.60
N ARG A 94 -2.96 5.05 13.78
CA ARG A 94 -2.68 3.72 13.25
C ARG A 94 -2.53 3.73 11.73
N ALA A 95 -3.42 4.42 11.01
CA ALA A 95 -3.34 4.55 9.56
C ALA A 95 -2.10 5.34 9.13
N ALA A 96 -1.78 6.44 9.82
CA ALA A 96 -0.60 7.27 9.54
C ALA A 96 0.70 6.48 9.72
N VAL A 97 0.84 5.73 10.81
CA VAL A 97 2.02 4.87 11.05
C VAL A 97 2.10 3.75 10.02
N ALA A 98 0.95 3.15 9.65
CA ALA A 98 0.88 2.07 8.67
C ALA A 98 1.36 2.46 7.26
N THR A 99 1.50 3.76 6.97
CA THR A 99 2.10 4.24 5.71
C THR A 99 3.61 3.99 5.62
N ARG A 100 4.29 3.80 6.77
CA ARG A 100 5.75 3.62 6.85
C ARG A 100 6.19 2.35 7.53
N MET A 101 5.36 1.81 8.44
CA MET A 101 5.65 0.60 9.20
C MET A 101 4.54 -0.41 9.03
N LEU A 102 4.87 -1.69 9.06
CA LEU A 102 3.89 -2.77 8.95
C LEU A 102 3.25 -3.05 10.32
N PRO A 103 1.93 -3.25 10.41
CA PRO A 103 1.31 -3.81 11.61
C PRO A 103 1.99 -5.11 12.07
N ASP A 104 2.25 -5.27 13.37
CA ASP A 104 3.08 -6.33 13.95
C ASP A 104 2.51 -6.88 15.28
N GLY A 105 1.21 -7.14 15.27
CA GLY A 105 0.45 -7.67 16.38
C GLY A 105 0.00 -6.60 17.36
N GLY A 106 -0.51 -7.02 18.51
CA GLY A 106 -1.14 -6.10 19.45
C GLY A 106 -2.12 -6.84 20.33
N GLY A 107 -2.83 -6.11 21.16
CA GLY A 107 -3.85 -6.69 22.01
C GLY A 107 -4.48 -5.67 22.94
N TYR A 108 -5.35 -6.18 23.80
CA TYR A 108 -5.91 -5.43 24.91
C TYR A 108 -5.42 -6.08 26.20
N ASN A 109 -4.82 -5.30 27.09
CA ASN A 109 -4.44 -5.76 28.42
C ASN A 109 -5.51 -5.35 29.43
N GLU A 110 -6.27 -6.32 29.94
CA GLU A 110 -7.33 -6.07 30.92
C GLU A 110 -6.81 -5.61 32.28
N HIS A 111 -5.55 -5.94 32.62
CA HIS A 111 -4.94 -5.53 33.89
C HIS A 111 -4.58 -4.04 33.93
N GLU A 112 -4.47 -3.41 32.76
CA GLU A 112 -4.04 -2.01 32.61
C GLU A 112 -5.08 -1.14 31.91
N ASP A 113 -6.20 -1.74 31.47
CA ASP A 113 -7.20 -1.13 30.60
C ASP A 113 -6.55 -0.37 29.44
N ASN A 114 -5.71 -1.06 28.67
CA ASN A 114 -5.05 -0.46 27.52
C ASN A 114 -5.17 -1.32 26.26
N THR A 115 -5.22 -0.63 25.12
CA THR A 115 -5.08 -1.24 23.80
C THR A 115 -3.69 -0.89 23.26
N VAL A 116 -2.97 -1.90 22.80
CA VAL A 116 -1.62 -1.76 22.24
C VAL A 116 -1.60 -2.22 20.79
N LEU A 117 -0.98 -1.41 19.93
CA LEU A 117 -0.81 -1.67 18.50
C LEU A 117 0.68 -1.63 18.19
N TYR A 118 1.24 -2.75 17.74
CA TYR A 118 2.66 -2.81 17.41
C TYR A 118 2.87 -2.64 15.91
N PHE A 119 3.95 -1.97 15.55
CA PHE A 119 4.37 -1.79 14.17
C PHE A 119 5.83 -2.17 14.04
N ARG A 120 6.20 -2.68 12.88
CA ARG A 120 7.56 -3.07 12.54
C ARG A 120 8.02 -2.39 11.27
N ASP A 121 9.20 -1.81 11.34
CA ASP A 121 9.99 -1.44 10.17
C ASP A 121 10.96 -2.59 9.87
N ALA A 122 10.71 -3.31 8.78
CA ALA A 122 11.57 -4.42 8.35
C ALA A 122 12.92 -3.94 7.79
N HIS A 123 13.03 -2.66 7.44
CA HIS A 123 14.18 -2.08 6.75
C HIS A 123 15.08 -1.27 7.68
N HIS A 124 14.68 -1.01 8.92
CA HIS A 124 15.51 -0.27 9.86
C HIS A 124 16.84 -1.00 10.14
N THR A 125 17.95 -0.29 10.05
CA THR A 125 19.31 -0.88 10.16
C THR A 125 19.64 -1.31 11.59
N VAL A 126 19.09 -0.64 12.59
CA VAL A 126 19.28 -0.95 14.02
C VAL A 126 18.12 -1.80 14.54
N PRO A 127 18.34 -3.08 14.92
CA PRO A 127 17.27 -3.99 15.36
C PRO A 127 16.44 -3.49 16.54
N SER A 128 17.07 -2.84 17.52
CA SER A 128 16.40 -2.31 18.72
C SER A 128 15.39 -1.19 18.42
N TYR A 129 15.42 -0.61 17.21
CA TYR A 129 14.54 0.47 16.78
C TYR A 129 13.58 0.06 15.66
N ARG A 130 13.51 -1.23 15.35
CA ARG A 130 12.61 -1.76 14.32
C ARG A 130 11.14 -1.73 14.73
N ARG A 131 10.83 -1.44 15.99
CA ARG A 131 9.48 -1.63 16.51
C ARG A 131 8.96 -0.39 17.23
N LEU A 132 7.72 -0.05 16.90
CA LEU A 132 6.96 1.04 17.49
C LEU A 132 5.69 0.47 18.11
N GLU A 133 5.35 0.93 19.30
CA GLU A 133 4.09 0.67 19.98
C GLU A 133 3.27 1.96 20.04
N LEU A 134 1.99 1.87 19.68
CA LEU A 134 0.99 2.83 20.12
C LEU A 134 0.23 2.23 21.29
N ILE A 135 0.33 2.86 22.46
CA ILE A 135 -0.36 2.43 23.68
C ILE A 135 -1.41 3.46 24.06
N SER A 136 -2.66 3.02 24.21
CA SER A 136 -3.79 3.88 24.54
C SER A 136 -4.59 3.31 25.70
N ALA A 137 -4.98 4.15 26.65
CA ALA A 137 -5.95 3.78 27.67
C ALA A 137 -7.33 3.51 27.02
N GLY A 138 -8.03 2.50 27.51
CA GLY A 138 -9.34 2.06 27.03
C GLY A 138 -9.30 0.94 25.98
N ARG A 139 -10.50 0.47 25.64
CA ARG A 139 -10.73 -0.67 24.74
C ARG A 139 -11.22 -0.25 23.37
N PHE A 140 -10.42 -0.52 22.32
CA PHE A 140 -10.74 -0.17 20.93
C PHE A 140 -10.86 -1.40 20.02
N PRO A 141 -11.91 -2.23 20.19
CA PRO A 141 -11.98 -3.54 19.54
C PRO A 141 -12.00 -3.46 18.01
N ARG A 142 -12.63 -2.43 17.42
CA ARG A 142 -12.66 -2.22 15.96
C ARG A 142 -11.28 -1.89 15.40
N VAL A 143 -10.56 -0.94 16.01
CA VAL A 143 -9.21 -0.55 15.60
C VAL A 143 -8.23 -1.71 15.77
N LEU A 144 -8.30 -2.39 16.92
CA LEU A 144 -7.46 -3.55 17.20
C LEU A 144 -7.72 -4.70 16.20
N THR A 145 -8.98 -5.01 15.89
CA THR A 145 -9.31 -6.06 14.91
C THR A 145 -8.78 -5.72 13.52
N ALA A 146 -8.92 -4.47 13.07
CA ALA A 146 -8.37 -4.03 11.79
C ALA A 146 -6.84 -4.16 11.76
N HIS A 147 -6.18 -3.73 12.84
CA HIS A 147 -4.72 -3.83 12.99
C HIS A 147 -4.21 -5.28 12.98
N LEU A 148 -4.86 -6.17 13.74
CA LEU A 148 -4.47 -7.58 13.81
C LEU A 148 -4.63 -8.30 12.47
N ARG A 149 -5.70 -8.01 11.73
CA ARG A 149 -5.91 -8.57 10.37
C ARG A 149 -4.76 -8.22 9.43
N GLU A 150 -4.26 -6.99 9.48
CA GLU A 150 -3.14 -6.56 8.63
C GLU A 150 -1.78 -7.05 9.14
N SER A 151 -1.66 -7.39 10.42
CA SER A 151 -0.43 -7.97 10.99
C SER A 151 -0.24 -9.45 10.68
N ALA A 152 -1.33 -10.16 10.33
CA ALA A 152 -1.27 -11.58 10.04
C ALA A 152 -0.61 -11.83 8.68
N ALA A 153 0.56 -12.47 8.69
CA ALA A 153 1.31 -12.79 7.47
C ALA A 153 0.45 -13.56 6.43
N GLY A 154 -0.41 -14.47 6.89
CA GLY A 154 -1.34 -15.20 6.04
C GLY A 154 -2.37 -14.29 5.34
N THR A 155 -2.95 -13.34 6.06
CA THR A 155 -3.89 -12.35 5.47
C THR A 155 -3.18 -11.44 4.48
N ARG A 156 -1.94 -11.01 4.79
CA ARG A 156 -1.14 -10.20 3.88
C ARG A 156 -0.78 -10.96 2.60
N LEU A 157 -0.32 -12.21 2.72
CA LEU A 157 0.00 -13.06 1.57
C LEU A 157 -1.25 -13.33 0.73
N LEU A 158 -2.40 -13.60 1.36
CA LEU A 158 -3.68 -13.72 0.67
C LEU A 158 -4.01 -12.43 -0.10
N GLY A 159 -3.87 -11.26 0.51
CA GLY A 159 -4.04 -9.97 -0.16
C GLY A 159 -3.18 -9.85 -1.43
N LEU A 160 -1.89 -10.17 -1.33
CA LEU A 160 -0.97 -10.16 -2.49
C LEU A 160 -1.40 -11.15 -3.58
N MET A 161 -1.76 -12.39 -3.22
CA MET A 161 -2.23 -13.40 -4.19
C MET A 161 -3.52 -12.98 -4.90
N THR A 162 -4.42 -12.30 -4.18
CA THR A 162 -5.72 -11.86 -4.71
C THR A 162 -5.67 -10.51 -5.43
N GLY A 163 -4.52 -9.82 -5.45
CA GLY A 163 -4.35 -8.54 -6.15
C GLY A 163 -4.71 -8.60 -7.64
N ALA A 164 -4.56 -9.79 -8.25
CA ALA A 164 -4.94 -10.04 -9.63
C ALA A 164 -6.46 -9.79 -9.89
N TRP A 165 -7.31 -10.03 -8.89
CA TRP A 165 -8.75 -9.75 -8.99
C TRP A 165 -9.03 -8.25 -9.00
N ALA A 166 -8.26 -7.45 -8.26
CA ALA A 166 -8.37 -6.00 -8.29
C ALA A 166 -8.00 -5.46 -9.68
N THR A 167 -6.89 -5.91 -10.26
CA THR A 167 -6.49 -5.54 -11.63
C THR A 167 -7.59 -5.85 -12.65
N GLN A 168 -8.18 -7.05 -12.58
CA GLN A 168 -9.27 -7.43 -13.49
C GLN A 168 -10.56 -6.65 -13.24
N ALA A 169 -10.92 -6.36 -11.99
CA ALA A 169 -12.11 -5.56 -11.67
C ALA A 169 -11.99 -4.12 -12.19
N ILE A 170 -10.82 -3.51 -12.04
CA ILE A 170 -10.51 -2.17 -12.57
C ILE A 170 -10.59 -2.19 -14.11
N ALA A 171 -9.99 -3.19 -14.76
CA ALA A 171 -10.04 -3.33 -16.21
C ALA A 171 -11.46 -3.58 -16.73
N ALA A 172 -12.28 -4.36 -16.02
CA ALA A 172 -13.69 -4.57 -16.35
C ALA A 172 -14.47 -3.25 -16.27
N ALA A 173 -14.27 -2.46 -15.21
CA ALA A 173 -14.89 -1.15 -15.07
C ALA A 173 -14.48 -0.19 -16.21
N ALA A 174 -13.19 -0.17 -16.57
CA ALA A 174 -12.66 0.62 -17.68
C ALA A 174 -13.22 0.18 -19.05
N THR A 175 -13.34 -1.13 -19.26
CA THR A 175 -13.90 -1.73 -20.49
C THR A 175 -15.36 -1.36 -20.66
N LEU A 176 -16.15 -1.48 -19.59
CA LEU A 176 -17.57 -1.11 -19.55
C LEU A 176 -17.81 0.40 -19.56
N ARG A 177 -16.74 1.21 -19.55
CA ARG A 177 -16.79 2.67 -19.36
C ARG A 177 -17.64 3.09 -18.16
N LEU A 178 -17.63 2.26 -17.12
CA LEU A 178 -18.43 2.46 -15.91
C LEU A 178 -18.16 3.82 -15.24
N PRO A 179 -16.90 4.29 -15.13
CA PRO A 179 -16.62 5.63 -14.62
C PRO A 179 -17.30 6.76 -15.42
N ASP A 180 -17.31 6.67 -16.75
CA ASP A 180 -17.93 7.69 -17.61
C ASP A 180 -19.45 7.75 -17.37
N HIS A 181 -20.09 6.59 -17.24
CA HIS A 181 -21.53 6.51 -16.96
C HIS A 181 -21.90 7.01 -15.57
N LEU A 182 -21.06 6.75 -14.56
CA LEU A 182 -21.29 7.18 -13.17
C LEU A 182 -21.37 8.70 -12.97
N VAL A 183 -20.89 9.49 -13.93
CA VAL A 183 -21.03 10.95 -13.94
C VAL A 183 -22.49 11.39 -14.16
N THR A 184 -23.27 10.59 -14.90
CA THR A 184 -24.64 10.94 -15.30
C THR A 184 -25.70 10.05 -14.67
N VAL A 185 -25.37 8.78 -14.39
CA VAL A 185 -26.29 7.79 -13.84
C VAL A 185 -25.65 7.13 -12.62
N SER A 186 -26.25 7.30 -11.45
CA SER A 186 -25.68 6.80 -10.19
C SER A 186 -26.43 5.62 -9.58
N HIS A 187 -27.64 5.29 -10.05
CA HIS A 187 -28.42 4.17 -9.55
C HIS A 187 -28.16 2.89 -10.36
N LEU A 188 -28.19 1.74 -9.68
CA LEU A 188 -27.76 0.46 -10.26
C LEU A 188 -28.56 0.03 -11.52
N PRO A 189 -29.92 0.07 -11.55
CA PRO A 189 -30.67 -0.28 -12.75
C PRO A 189 -30.29 0.55 -13.99
N GLY A 190 -30.14 1.86 -13.82
CA GLY A 190 -29.75 2.75 -14.92
C GLY A 190 -28.30 2.50 -15.38
N LEU A 191 -27.38 2.23 -14.46
CA LEU A 191 -26.01 1.86 -14.79
C LEU A 191 -25.95 0.53 -15.56
N ALA A 192 -26.73 -0.46 -15.14
CA ALA A 192 -26.82 -1.75 -15.83
C ALA A 192 -27.34 -1.58 -17.26
N ALA A 193 -28.39 -0.78 -17.45
CA ALA A 193 -28.90 -0.45 -18.77
C ALA A 193 -27.88 0.32 -19.63
N ALA A 194 -27.19 1.31 -19.06
CA ALA A 194 -26.22 2.13 -19.78
C ALA A 194 -24.97 1.33 -20.20
N THR A 195 -24.58 0.33 -19.41
CA THR A 195 -23.40 -0.52 -19.66
C THR A 195 -23.74 -1.83 -20.38
N GLY A 196 -25.02 -2.13 -20.60
CA GLY A 196 -25.48 -3.39 -21.19
C GLY A 196 -25.14 -4.61 -20.32
N THR A 197 -25.23 -4.48 -19.00
CA THR A 197 -24.83 -5.52 -18.04
C THR A 197 -26.01 -6.07 -17.22
N ASP A 198 -25.81 -7.25 -16.65
CA ASP A 198 -26.70 -7.80 -15.62
C ASP A 198 -26.57 -6.98 -14.31
N ALA A 199 -27.70 -6.54 -13.76
CA ALA A 199 -27.71 -5.63 -12.61
C ALA A 199 -27.10 -6.26 -11.35
N ASP A 200 -27.35 -7.55 -11.10
CA ASP A 200 -26.83 -8.23 -9.92
C ASP A 200 -25.31 -8.41 -9.99
N SER A 201 -24.81 -8.79 -11.17
CA SER A 201 -23.38 -8.94 -11.46
C SER A 201 -22.66 -7.60 -11.40
N LEU A 202 -23.23 -6.54 -11.98
CA LEU A 202 -22.70 -5.18 -11.89
C LEU A 202 -22.69 -4.69 -10.44
N GLY A 203 -23.75 -4.95 -9.67
CA GLY A 203 -23.82 -4.62 -8.25
C GLY A 203 -22.71 -5.29 -7.44
N ARG A 204 -22.36 -6.55 -7.74
CA ARG A 204 -21.21 -7.23 -7.11
C ARG A 204 -19.89 -6.57 -7.46
N LEU A 205 -19.69 -6.20 -8.72
CA LEU A 205 -18.49 -5.49 -9.16
C LEU A 205 -18.37 -4.12 -8.47
N LEU A 206 -19.45 -3.34 -8.45
CA LEU A 206 -19.49 -2.03 -7.79
C LEU A 206 -19.18 -2.12 -6.29
N ARG A 207 -19.74 -3.10 -5.58
CA ARG A 207 -19.39 -3.34 -4.16
C ARG A 207 -17.90 -3.65 -3.99
N TYR A 208 -17.32 -4.46 -4.87
CA TYR A 208 -15.89 -4.75 -4.81
C TYR A 208 -15.03 -3.52 -5.11
N LEU A 209 -15.36 -2.75 -6.15
CA LEU A 209 -14.73 -1.47 -6.47
C LEU A 209 -14.86 -0.46 -5.32
N ALA A 210 -15.94 -0.53 -4.54
CA ALA A 210 -16.10 0.28 -3.33
C ALA A 210 -15.10 -0.10 -2.25
N THR A 211 -14.83 -1.41 -2.06
CA THR A 211 -13.79 -1.86 -1.12
C THR A 211 -12.38 -1.45 -1.55
N LEU A 212 -12.17 -1.30 -2.86
CA LEU A 212 -10.92 -0.79 -3.41
C LEU A 212 -10.83 0.74 -3.34
N GLY A 213 -11.93 1.44 -3.03
CA GLY A 213 -11.98 2.90 -2.94
C GLY A 213 -12.11 3.62 -4.28
N LEU A 214 -12.53 2.95 -5.35
CA LEU A 214 -12.79 3.58 -6.66
C LEU A 214 -14.19 4.21 -6.74
N VAL A 215 -15.15 3.62 -6.02
CA VAL A 215 -16.52 4.14 -5.90
C VAL A 215 -16.91 4.19 -4.43
N ARG A 216 -17.96 4.94 -4.11
CA ARG A 216 -18.61 4.92 -2.81
C ARG A 216 -20.10 4.70 -2.98
N GLU A 217 -20.66 3.89 -2.10
CA GLU A 217 -22.10 3.65 -2.02
C GLU A 217 -22.73 4.73 -1.13
N VAL A 218 -23.80 5.36 -1.60
CA VAL A 218 -24.55 6.41 -0.91
C VAL A 218 -26.04 6.09 -1.05
N GLY A 219 -26.58 5.37 -0.07
CA GLY A 219 -27.92 4.77 -0.20
C GLY A 219 -27.94 3.78 -1.36
N ASP A 220 -28.92 3.91 -2.26
CA ASP A 220 -29.07 3.06 -3.44
C ASP A 220 -28.24 3.54 -4.66
N HIS A 221 -27.32 4.47 -4.44
CA HIS A 221 -26.52 5.11 -5.49
C HIS A 221 -25.03 4.84 -5.31
N TYR A 222 -24.29 4.90 -6.42
CA TYR A 222 -22.85 4.83 -6.49
C TYR A 222 -22.29 6.14 -7.04
N LEU A 223 -21.23 6.65 -6.40
CA LEU A 223 -20.50 7.83 -6.83
C LEU A 223 -19.03 7.49 -7.02
N LEU A 224 -18.37 8.12 -7.99
CA LEU A 224 -16.92 8.02 -8.13
C LEU A 224 -16.21 8.68 -6.94
N THR A 225 -15.08 8.11 -6.55
CA THR A 225 -14.09 8.79 -5.73
C THR A 225 -13.10 9.55 -6.62
N ASP A 226 -12.19 10.31 -6.01
CA ASP A 226 -11.10 10.96 -6.75
C ASP A 226 -10.26 9.91 -7.50
N MET A 227 -9.97 8.78 -6.85
CA MET A 227 -9.22 7.67 -7.47
C MET A 227 -9.99 7.02 -8.62
N GLY A 228 -11.30 6.77 -8.47
CA GLY A 228 -12.11 6.22 -9.55
C GLY A 228 -12.26 7.17 -10.74
N SER A 229 -12.24 8.48 -10.49
CA SER A 229 -12.34 9.51 -11.53
C SER A 229 -11.15 9.51 -12.50
N LEU A 230 -9.99 9.01 -12.06
CA LEU A 230 -8.82 8.82 -12.94
C LEU A 230 -9.06 7.81 -14.07
N LEU A 231 -10.09 6.98 -13.99
CA LEU A 231 -10.45 6.01 -15.04
C LEU A 231 -11.45 6.56 -16.06
N ARG A 232 -11.86 7.82 -15.94
CA ARG A 232 -12.73 8.45 -16.92
C ARG A 232 -11.99 8.72 -18.21
N ALA A 233 -12.65 8.60 -19.35
CA ALA A 233 -12.03 8.86 -20.65
C ALA A 233 -11.85 10.36 -20.96
N ASP A 234 -12.61 11.24 -20.29
CA ASP A 234 -12.70 12.67 -20.57
C ASP A 234 -11.82 13.55 -19.66
N VAL A 235 -10.94 12.93 -18.86
CA VAL A 235 -10.02 13.64 -17.97
C VAL A 235 -8.60 13.61 -18.53
N GLU A 236 -7.91 14.74 -18.43
CA GLU A 236 -6.48 14.81 -18.72
C GLU A 236 -5.71 13.85 -17.79
N GLY A 237 -4.77 13.09 -18.34
CA GLY A 237 -4.01 12.09 -17.58
C GLY A 237 -4.83 10.86 -17.19
N SER A 238 -5.90 10.54 -17.93
CA SER A 238 -6.69 9.32 -17.72
C SER A 238 -5.82 8.07 -17.62
N LEU A 239 -6.03 7.28 -16.57
CA LEU A 239 -5.39 5.97 -16.36
C LEU A 239 -6.19 4.82 -16.99
N ARG A 240 -7.28 5.12 -17.71
CA ARG A 240 -8.11 4.11 -18.39
C ARG A 240 -7.30 3.25 -19.38
N PRO A 241 -6.45 3.80 -20.26
CA PRO A 241 -5.64 3.01 -21.19
C PRO A 241 -4.70 2.05 -20.43
N LEU A 242 -4.12 2.54 -19.34
CA LEU A 242 -3.25 1.76 -18.46
C LEU A 242 -4.00 0.58 -17.83
N ALA A 243 -5.20 0.82 -17.29
CA ALA A 243 -6.04 -0.23 -16.74
C ALA A 243 -6.38 -1.34 -17.76
N LEU A 244 -6.69 -0.96 -19.01
CA LEU A 244 -6.97 -1.91 -20.08
C LEU A 244 -5.72 -2.72 -20.48
N MET A 245 -4.55 -2.09 -20.53
CA MET A 245 -3.30 -2.79 -20.86
C MET A 245 -2.89 -3.78 -19.74
N TYR A 246 -2.93 -3.34 -18.48
CA TYR A 246 -2.58 -4.18 -17.33
C TYR A 246 -3.60 -5.30 -17.05
N GLY A 247 -4.89 -5.08 -17.34
CA GLY A 247 -5.91 -6.13 -17.26
C GLY A 247 -6.06 -6.97 -18.52
N GLY A 248 -5.46 -6.55 -19.62
CA GLY A 248 -5.53 -7.22 -20.92
C GLY A 248 -4.25 -8.00 -21.25
N PRO A 249 -3.50 -7.59 -22.28
CA PRO A 249 -2.33 -8.34 -22.74
C PRO A 249 -1.28 -8.62 -21.66
N PHE A 250 -0.97 -7.63 -20.81
CA PHE A 250 0.02 -7.84 -19.75
C PHE A 250 -0.47 -8.84 -18.71
N TYR A 251 -1.73 -8.76 -18.26
CA TYR A 251 -2.29 -9.76 -17.35
C TYR A 251 -2.11 -11.19 -17.87
N ARG A 252 -2.46 -11.41 -19.15
CA ARG A 252 -2.34 -12.73 -19.79
C ARG A 252 -0.89 -13.19 -19.86
N SER A 253 0.04 -12.30 -20.20
CA SER A 253 1.47 -12.64 -20.23
C SER A 253 2.02 -13.05 -18.86
N PHE A 254 1.58 -12.40 -17.77
CA PHE A 254 2.00 -12.75 -16.41
C PHE A 254 1.48 -14.12 -15.96
N GLY A 255 0.41 -14.64 -16.59
CA GLY A 255 -0.06 -16.02 -16.38
C GLY A 255 0.99 -17.09 -16.73
N ALA A 256 1.96 -16.78 -17.59
CA ALA A 256 3.05 -17.67 -17.98
C ALA A 256 4.39 -17.38 -17.27
N LEU A 257 4.39 -16.57 -16.19
CA LEU A 257 5.61 -16.14 -15.49
C LEU A 257 6.47 -17.31 -14.99
N THR A 258 5.86 -18.38 -14.47
CA THR A 258 6.59 -19.57 -14.01
C THR A 258 7.46 -20.17 -15.10
N ASP A 259 6.95 -20.24 -16.33
CA ASP A 259 7.71 -20.79 -17.45
C ASP A 259 8.81 -19.83 -17.88
N ALA A 260 8.53 -18.53 -17.95
CA ALA A 260 9.54 -17.52 -18.24
C ALA A 260 10.71 -17.56 -17.25
N VAL A 261 10.45 -17.77 -15.96
CA VAL A 261 11.51 -17.96 -14.93
C VAL A 261 12.29 -19.25 -15.16
N ARG A 262 11.64 -20.32 -15.64
CA ARG A 262 12.31 -21.60 -15.91
C ARG A 262 13.18 -21.56 -17.17
N THR A 263 12.72 -20.92 -18.23
CA THR A 263 13.36 -20.96 -19.54
C THR A 263 14.21 -19.73 -19.84
N GLY A 264 13.96 -18.61 -19.17
CA GLY A 264 14.53 -17.30 -19.51
C GLY A 264 13.87 -16.64 -20.71
N GLU A 265 12.83 -17.23 -21.30
CA GLU A 265 12.12 -16.69 -22.46
C GLU A 265 11.03 -15.69 -22.05
N GLU A 266 10.70 -14.73 -22.92
CA GLU A 266 9.67 -13.73 -22.67
C GLU A 266 8.27 -14.37 -22.62
N SER A 267 7.56 -14.20 -21.50
CA SER A 267 6.20 -14.73 -21.33
C SER A 267 5.21 -14.16 -22.34
N TYR A 268 5.37 -12.89 -22.72
CA TYR A 268 4.52 -12.23 -23.71
C TYR A 268 4.64 -12.91 -25.08
N ALA A 269 5.86 -13.13 -25.57
CA ALA A 269 6.11 -13.80 -26.84
C ALA A 269 5.55 -15.22 -26.86
N LYS A 270 5.62 -15.94 -25.72
CA LYS A 270 5.01 -17.26 -25.60
C LYS A 270 3.49 -17.24 -25.73
N ILE A 271 2.82 -16.23 -25.15
CA ILE A 271 1.35 -16.13 -25.17
C ILE A 271 0.82 -15.59 -26.50
N PHE A 272 1.49 -14.60 -27.09
CA PHE A 272 1.01 -13.88 -28.26
C PHE A 272 1.76 -14.23 -29.57
N GLY A 273 2.75 -15.12 -29.50
CA GLY A 273 3.52 -15.58 -30.67
C GLY A 273 4.59 -14.59 -31.17
N ALA A 274 4.68 -13.40 -30.57
CA ALA A 274 5.66 -12.38 -30.94
C ALA A 274 5.99 -11.47 -29.75
N HIS A 275 7.16 -10.83 -29.79
CA HIS A 275 7.56 -9.81 -28.81
C HIS A 275 6.51 -8.69 -28.74
N HIS A 276 6.30 -8.09 -27.57
CA HIS A 276 5.19 -7.16 -27.33
C HIS A 276 5.09 -6.03 -28.37
N PHE A 277 6.19 -5.35 -28.72
CA PHE A 277 6.16 -4.31 -29.76
C PHE A 277 5.72 -4.83 -31.15
N GLN A 278 6.11 -6.05 -31.52
CA GLN A 278 5.74 -6.63 -32.82
C GLN A 278 4.25 -6.99 -32.84
N HIS A 279 3.76 -7.60 -31.76
CA HIS A 279 2.34 -7.93 -31.61
C HIS A 279 1.47 -6.67 -31.59
N MET A 280 1.85 -5.64 -30.83
CA MET A 280 1.13 -4.37 -30.76
C MET A 280 1.14 -3.64 -32.10
N ALA A 281 2.29 -3.57 -32.80
CA ALA A 281 2.36 -2.90 -34.10
C ALA A 281 1.56 -3.60 -35.21
N ALA A 282 1.20 -4.87 -35.03
CA ALA A 282 0.38 -5.62 -35.99
C ALA A 282 -1.12 -5.33 -35.86
N ASP A 283 -1.56 -4.70 -34.77
CA ASP A 283 -2.95 -4.34 -34.49
C ASP A 283 -3.05 -2.84 -34.17
N PRO A 284 -3.61 -2.01 -35.09
CA PRO A 284 -3.71 -0.57 -34.89
C PRO A 284 -4.42 -0.15 -33.59
N GLU A 285 -5.45 -0.88 -33.16
CA GLU A 285 -6.17 -0.56 -31.92
C GLU A 285 -5.29 -0.82 -30.70
N LEU A 286 -4.57 -1.93 -30.71
CA LEU A 286 -3.65 -2.29 -29.62
C LEU A 286 -2.40 -1.39 -29.60
N ALA A 287 -1.90 -0.97 -30.77
CA ALA A 287 -0.83 0.01 -30.88
C ALA A 287 -1.23 1.36 -30.26
N GLU A 288 -2.43 1.84 -30.57
CA GLU A 288 -2.94 3.10 -30.02
C GLU A 288 -3.14 2.97 -28.50
N LEU A 289 -3.76 1.88 -28.04
CA LEU A 289 -3.93 1.62 -26.61
C LEU A 289 -2.59 1.59 -25.87
N PHE A 290 -1.56 0.98 -26.47
CA PHE A 290 -0.22 0.98 -25.90
C PHE A 290 0.36 2.40 -25.81
N HIS A 291 0.26 3.19 -26.87
CA HIS A 291 0.69 4.58 -26.84
C HIS A 291 -0.02 5.41 -25.77
N GLU A 292 -1.35 5.34 -25.72
CA GLU A 292 -2.14 6.02 -24.70
C GLU A 292 -1.75 5.56 -23.29
N SER A 293 -1.46 4.27 -23.09
CA SER A 293 -1.02 3.74 -21.78
C SER A 293 0.35 4.26 -21.35
N MET A 294 1.28 4.44 -22.30
CA MET A 294 2.58 5.03 -22.03
C MET A 294 2.44 6.52 -21.68
N ALA A 295 1.61 7.25 -22.40
CA ALA A 295 1.30 8.65 -22.11
C ALA A 295 0.65 8.83 -20.73
N ALA A 296 -0.31 7.97 -20.38
CA ALA A 296 -0.96 7.96 -19.07
C ALA A 296 0.04 7.72 -17.92
N SER A 297 1.05 6.86 -18.15
CA SER A 297 2.12 6.61 -17.19
C SER A 297 3.04 7.83 -17.01
N ASN A 298 3.25 8.63 -18.06
CA ASN A 298 4.04 9.88 -17.99
C ASN A 298 3.42 10.94 -17.09
N ALA A 299 2.09 10.99 -16.97
CA ALA A 299 1.42 11.86 -16.01
C ALA A 299 1.77 11.53 -14.55
N VAL A 300 2.05 10.25 -14.24
CA VAL A 300 2.55 9.82 -12.90
C VAL A 300 3.97 10.34 -12.64
N PHE A 301 4.76 10.54 -13.70
CA PHE A 301 6.10 11.13 -13.63
C PHE A 301 6.09 12.67 -13.63
N ALA A 302 4.93 13.34 -13.59
CA ALA A 302 4.86 14.81 -13.50
C ALA A 302 5.57 15.37 -12.26
N ASP A 303 5.67 14.59 -11.17
CA ASP A 303 6.43 14.97 -9.98
C ASP A 303 7.96 14.93 -10.20
N LEU A 304 8.47 14.32 -11.29
CA LEU A 304 9.89 14.30 -11.63
C LEU A 304 10.46 15.72 -11.72
N VAL A 305 9.69 16.64 -12.32
CA VAL A 305 10.06 18.05 -12.47
C VAL A 305 10.18 18.77 -11.13
N ARG A 306 9.51 18.27 -10.08
CA ARG A 306 9.58 18.84 -8.73
C ARG A 306 10.76 18.32 -7.91
N VAL A 307 11.34 17.18 -8.30
CA VAL A 307 12.46 16.54 -7.58
C VAL A 307 13.80 16.73 -8.27
N VAL A 308 13.81 17.05 -9.56
CA VAL A 308 15.02 17.38 -10.33
C VAL A 308 15.01 18.86 -10.68
N ASP A 309 16.02 19.60 -10.19
CA ASP A 309 16.23 20.99 -10.60
C ASP A 309 16.82 21.04 -12.01
N LEU A 310 16.03 21.51 -12.96
CA LEU A 310 16.40 21.67 -14.37
C LEU A 310 16.53 23.15 -14.76
N SER A 311 16.54 24.08 -13.79
CA SER A 311 16.51 25.53 -14.07
C SER A 311 17.71 26.06 -14.86
N ASP A 312 18.88 25.44 -14.71
CA ASP A 312 20.10 25.75 -15.45
C ASP A 312 20.25 24.97 -16.77
N VAL A 313 19.33 24.05 -17.06
CA VAL A 313 19.35 23.24 -18.28
C VAL A 313 18.82 24.05 -19.46
N ARG A 314 19.58 24.06 -20.57
CA ARG A 314 19.23 24.78 -21.80
C ARG A 314 18.75 23.86 -22.92
N GLU A 315 19.04 22.57 -22.84
CA GLU A 315 18.64 21.59 -23.84
C GLU A 315 18.25 20.28 -23.15
N VAL A 316 17.09 19.75 -23.50
CA VAL A 316 16.55 18.47 -23.01
C VAL A 316 16.34 17.56 -24.21
N VAL A 317 17.02 16.41 -24.21
CA VAL A 317 16.85 15.39 -25.25
C VAL A 317 16.09 14.21 -24.66
N ASP A 318 14.87 13.99 -25.13
CA ASP A 318 14.02 12.88 -24.72
C ASP A 318 14.20 11.70 -25.70
N ILE A 319 14.94 10.69 -25.28
CA ILE A 319 15.24 9.50 -26.09
C ILE A 319 14.22 8.42 -25.78
N ALA A 320 13.51 7.97 -26.82
CA ALA A 320 12.36 7.10 -26.72
C ALA A 320 11.18 7.73 -25.94
N GLY A 321 10.99 9.04 -26.11
CA GLY A 321 9.97 9.83 -25.40
C GLY A 321 8.52 9.58 -25.84
N GLY A 322 8.29 8.65 -26.78
CA GLY A 322 6.95 8.31 -27.25
C GLY A 322 6.23 9.51 -27.88
N ASN A 323 5.09 9.90 -27.31
CA ASN A 323 4.29 11.04 -27.78
C ASN A 323 4.80 12.41 -27.28
N GLY A 324 5.93 12.46 -26.56
CA GLY A 324 6.52 13.73 -26.09
C GLY A 324 5.84 14.37 -24.88
N GLU A 325 4.90 13.68 -24.21
CA GLU A 325 4.20 14.20 -23.02
C GLU A 325 5.16 14.61 -21.89
N LEU A 326 6.18 13.78 -21.62
CA LEU A 326 7.18 14.09 -20.60
C LEU A 326 8.00 15.32 -20.98
N LEU A 327 8.52 15.35 -22.22
CA LEU A 327 9.27 16.49 -22.73
C LEU A 327 8.45 17.79 -22.66
N SER A 328 7.18 17.76 -23.07
CA SER A 328 6.26 18.91 -22.98
C SER A 328 6.16 19.45 -21.55
N ARG A 329 5.95 18.57 -20.56
CA ARG A 329 5.87 18.96 -19.14
C ARG A 329 7.18 19.52 -18.61
N VAL A 330 8.32 18.94 -19.00
CA VAL A 330 9.64 19.44 -18.63
C VAL A 330 9.87 20.85 -19.18
N LEU A 331 9.53 21.09 -20.45
CA LEU A 331 9.69 22.40 -21.10
C LEU A 331 8.72 23.45 -20.53
N ALA A 332 7.47 23.07 -20.23
CA ALA A 332 6.49 23.95 -19.61
C ALA A 332 6.96 24.47 -18.23
N ALA A 333 7.68 23.65 -17.47
CA ALA A 333 8.27 24.05 -16.20
C ALA A 333 9.64 24.75 -16.34
N ASN A 334 10.31 24.62 -17.49
CA ASN A 334 11.62 25.21 -17.76
C ASN A 334 11.59 26.00 -19.08
N PRO A 335 10.96 27.19 -19.13
CA PRO A 335 10.71 27.92 -20.38
C PRO A 335 11.97 28.38 -21.14
N ALA A 336 13.14 28.33 -20.50
CA ALA A 336 14.42 28.69 -21.11
C ALA A 336 15.15 27.48 -21.72
N ALA A 337 14.59 26.27 -21.62
CA ALA A 337 15.13 25.06 -22.21
C ALA A 337 14.55 24.82 -23.61
N HIS A 338 15.36 24.25 -24.50
CA HIS A 338 14.98 23.74 -25.80
C HIS A 338 14.81 22.21 -25.74
N GLY A 339 13.80 21.65 -26.43
CA GLY A 339 13.54 20.21 -26.42
C GLY A 339 13.88 19.52 -27.73
N VAL A 340 14.41 18.30 -27.65
CA VAL A 340 14.60 17.39 -28.80
C VAL A 340 13.97 16.04 -28.47
N LEU A 341 12.98 15.60 -29.25
CA LEU A 341 12.39 14.27 -29.12
C LEU A 341 13.01 13.32 -30.14
N VAL A 342 13.52 12.18 -29.67
CA VAL A 342 14.06 11.10 -30.52
C VAL A 342 13.20 9.86 -30.38
N GLU A 343 12.49 9.50 -31.44
CA GLU A 343 11.56 8.35 -31.44
C GLU A 343 11.38 7.76 -32.85
N ARG A 344 10.76 6.57 -32.95
CA ARG A 344 10.41 5.89 -34.20
C ARG A 344 9.35 6.68 -35.02
N PRO A 345 9.33 6.55 -36.35
CA PRO A 345 8.47 7.36 -37.21
C PRO A 345 6.97 7.36 -36.89
N HIS A 346 6.43 6.21 -36.48
CA HIS A 346 4.99 6.08 -36.17
C HIS A 346 4.57 6.83 -34.90
N ALA A 347 5.47 6.97 -33.92
CA ALA A 347 5.19 7.67 -32.67
C ALA A 347 5.44 9.19 -32.79
N LEU A 348 6.35 9.62 -33.66
CA LEU A 348 6.56 11.04 -33.99
C LEU A 348 5.32 11.71 -34.60
N ALA A 349 4.48 10.95 -35.32
CA ALA A 349 3.22 11.47 -35.86
C ALA A 349 2.28 11.95 -34.74
N SER A 350 2.12 11.15 -33.68
CA SER A 350 1.33 11.53 -32.51
C SER A 350 1.99 12.64 -31.70
N ALA A 351 3.33 12.60 -31.55
CA ALA A 351 4.07 13.61 -30.80
C ALA A 351 3.97 15.02 -31.41
N SER A 352 3.84 15.12 -32.73
CA SER A 352 3.70 16.41 -33.42
C SER A 352 2.42 17.16 -33.02
N VAL A 353 1.39 16.46 -32.54
CA VAL A 353 0.16 17.08 -32.01
C VAL A 353 0.38 17.57 -30.58
N THR A 354 1.05 16.77 -29.74
CA THR A 354 1.32 17.10 -28.33
C THR A 354 2.33 18.23 -28.17
N LEU A 355 3.30 18.36 -29.09
CA LEU A 355 4.38 19.35 -29.06
C LEU A 355 4.14 20.53 -30.02
N ALA A 356 2.88 20.76 -30.44
CA ALA A 356 2.54 21.79 -31.42
C ALA A 356 2.56 23.23 -30.88
N ASP A 357 2.70 23.42 -29.57
CA ASP A 357 2.80 24.70 -28.84
C ASP A 357 4.05 24.73 -27.95
#